data_AF-A0A949G8V8-F1
#
_entry.id   AF-A0A949G8V8-F1
#
_cell.length_a   1.000
_cell.length_b   1.000
_cell.length_c   1.000
_cell.angle_alpha   90.00
_cell.angle_beta   90.00
_cell.angle_gamma   90.00
#
_symmetry.space_group_name_H-M   'P 1'
#
loop_
_entity.id
_entity.type
_entity.pdbx_description
1 polymer ?
#
loop_
_entity_poly.entity_id
_entity_poly.type
_entity_poly.pdbx_seq_one_letter_code
_entity_poly.pdbx_strand_id
1 'polypeptide(L)'
;MSEKNPIFWEDAQQAIDRISGTYVTYDSMPAYVDNINGGRDGGTLSADLLFRHSGERKTVPLSDPGFRRFRLLPMTGWVNNVKWKKALLVERRPVRRTRHGYTNDSIQVGDITRGFYEVQWRNYNYDIVTRDAGYAEAHQGVFPPLEAVLSLLREGDTIAVSPLFAVHRDDLGLRWLYRLGNRVGLFPDATTLLLMKAHAYLREEIINHPPIAVTNLREF
;
A
#
# COMPACT_ATOMS: atom_id res chain seq x y z
N MET A 1 13.40 0.64 -38.03
CA MET A 1 14.40 1.21 -37.12
C MET A 1 13.83 1.14 -35.71
N SER A 2 14.38 0.28 -34.85
CA SER A 2 13.97 0.18 -33.45
C SER A 2 14.50 1.41 -32.72
N GLU A 3 13.63 2.31 -32.28
CA GLU A 3 14.04 3.37 -31.35
C GLU A 3 14.64 2.70 -30.10
N LYS A 4 15.95 2.89 -29.90
CA LYS A 4 16.58 2.56 -28.63
C LYS A 4 15.97 3.49 -27.59
N ASN A 5 15.00 2.96 -26.84
CA ASN A 5 14.48 3.62 -25.65
C ASN A 5 15.70 3.99 -24.78
N PRO A 6 15.96 5.28 -24.49
CA PRO A 6 17.19 5.69 -23.84
C PRO A 6 17.30 4.97 -22.49
N ILE A 7 18.40 4.24 -22.33
CA ILE A 7 18.65 3.44 -21.13
C ILE A 7 18.61 4.39 -19.94
N PHE A 8 17.66 4.15 -19.02
CA PHE A 8 17.48 4.98 -17.82
C PHE A 8 18.69 4.88 -16.86
N TRP A 9 19.51 3.86 -17.04
CA TRP A 9 20.68 3.50 -16.24
C TRP A 9 21.96 3.73 -17.03
N GLU A 10 23.00 4.25 -16.39
CA GLU A 10 24.31 4.46 -17.00
C GLU A 10 25.05 3.13 -17.24
N ASP A 11 24.93 2.20 -16.30
CA ASP A 11 25.53 0.87 -16.38
C ASP A 11 24.78 -0.16 -15.49
N ALA A 12 25.24 -1.42 -15.53
CA ALA A 12 24.68 -2.50 -14.74
C ALA A 12 24.83 -2.29 -13.22
N GLN A 13 25.94 -1.69 -12.78
CA GLN A 13 26.23 -1.49 -11.36
C GLN A 13 25.27 -0.45 -10.76
N GLN A 14 25.01 0.63 -11.49
CA GLN A 14 24.03 1.64 -11.10
C GLN A 14 22.63 1.02 -10.98
N ALA A 15 22.23 0.14 -11.89
CA ALA A 15 20.96 -0.57 -11.78
C ALA A 15 20.94 -1.48 -10.54
N ILE A 16 21.99 -2.27 -10.29
CA ILE A 16 22.11 -3.13 -9.10
C ILE A 16 21.94 -2.30 -7.83
N ASP A 17 22.72 -1.22 -7.67
CA ASP A 17 22.73 -0.40 -6.46
C ASP A 17 21.39 0.28 -6.19
N ARG A 18 20.64 0.61 -7.25
CA ARG A 18 19.39 1.38 -7.14
C ARG A 18 18.13 0.53 -7.01
N ILE A 19 18.06 -0.63 -7.67
CA ILE A 19 16.81 -1.43 -7.71
C ILE A 19 16.96 -2.86 -7.23
N SER A 20 18.17 -3.44 -7.15
CA SER A 20 18.33 -4.79 -6.63
C SER A 20 17.92 -4.89 -5.16
N GLY A 21 17.20 -5.97 -4.82
CA GLY A 21 16.67 -6.18 -3.47
C GLY A 21 15.62 -5.15 -3.05
N THR A 22 14.84 -4.65 -4.01
CA THR A 22 13.76 -3.69 -3.75
C THR A 22 12.44 -4.14 -4.37
N TYR A 23 11.35 -3.57 -3.86
CA TYR A 23 10.02 -3.69 -4.42
C TYR A 23 9.74 -2.52 -5.36
N VAL A 24 9.31 -2.84 -6.57
CA VAL A 24 8.93 -1.89 -7.64
C VAL A 24 7.55 -2.27 -8.18
N THR A 25 6.93 -1.36 -8.93
CA THR A 25 5.73 -1.72 -9.70
C THR A 25 6.12 -2.13 -11.12
N TYR A 26 5.64 -3.29 -11.54
CA TYR A 26 5.73 -3.78 -12.92
C TYR A 26 4.33 -4.20 -13.39
N ASP A 27 3.87 -3.67 -14.52
CA ASP A 27 2.53 -3.93 -15.08
C ASP A 27 1.39 -3.78 -14.07
N SER A 28 1.46 -2.71 -13.28
CA SER A 28 0.48 -2.39 -12.23
C SER A 28 0.43 -3.42 -11.08
N MET A 29 1.49 -4.22 -10.91
CA MET A 29 1.63 -5.19 -9.82
C MET A 29 2.92 -4.94 -9.02
N PRO A 30 2.91 -5.18 -7.70
CA PRO A 30 4.14 -5.10 -6.91
C PRO A 30 5.03 -6.33 -7.21
N ALA A 31 6.28 -6.08 -7.54
CA ALA A 31 7.29 -7.10 -7.82
C ALA A 31 8.56 -6.85 -7.01
N TYR A 32 9.17 -7.91 -6.50
CA TYR A 32 10.48 -7.88 -5.88
C TYR A 32 11.56 -8.09 -6.94
N VAL A 33 12.55 -7.21 -7.01
CA VAL A 33 13.71 -7.37 -7.88
C VAL A 33 14.74 -8.23 -7.15
N ASP A 34 14.81 -9.51 -7.52
CA ASP A 34 15.70 -10.50 -6.92
C ASP A 34 17.14 -10.28 -7.36
N ASN A 35 17.34 -10.04 -8.65
CA ASN A 35 18.66 -9.79 -9.23
C ASN A 35 18.59 -8.89 -10.47
N ILE A 36 19.73 -8.29 -10.83
CA ILE A 36 19.94 -7.61 -12.12
C ILE A 36 20.97 -8.40 -12.90
N ASN A 37 20.58 -8.86 -14.08
CA ASN A 37 21.45 -9.58 -14.99
C ASN A 37 22.06 -8.58 -15.99
N GLY A 38 23.38 -8.45 -15.93
CA GLY A 38 24.14 -7.75 -16.96
C GLY A 38 24.23 -8.62 -18.21
N GLY A 39 23.88 -8.07 -19.37
CA GLY A 39 24.31 -8.70 -20.62
C GLY A 39 25.83 -8.64 -20.68
N ARG A 40 26.52 -9.79 -20.59
CA ARG A 40 27.94 -9.85 -20.99
C ARG A 40 28.03 -9.30 -22.42
N ASP A 41 29.04 -8.47 -22.69
CA ASP A 41 29.34 -7.91 -24.00
C ASP A 41 28.25 -6.99 -24.62
N GLY A 42 27.71 -6.06 -23.82
CA GLY A 42 26.82 -5.00 -24.34
C GLY A 42 25.36 -5.43 -24.55
N GLY A 43 24.95 -6.55 -23.96
CA GLY A 43 23.57 -7.01 -23.96
C GLY A 43 22.63 -6.18 -23.07
N THR A 44 21.33 -6.25 -23.34
CA THR A 44 20.29 -5.52 -22.61
C THR A 44 20.23 -5.96 -21.13
N LEU A 45 20.33 -5.00 -20.21
CA LEU A 45 20.14 -5.25 -18.78
C LEU A 45 18.73 -5.76 -18.50
N SER A 46 18.62 -6.82 -17.70
CA SER A 46 17.33 -7.41 -17.32
C SER A 46 17.23 -7.58 -15.82
N ALA A 47 16.02 -7.46 -15.27
CA ALA A 47 15.71 -7.75 -13.87
C ALA A 47 15.03 -9.12 -13.75
N ASP A 48 15.45 -9.89 -12.74
CA ASP A 48 14.71 -11.04 -12.27
C ASP A 48 13.67 -10.56 -11.25
N LEU A 49 12.40 -10.61 -11.65
CA LEU A 49 11.26 -10.22 -10.86
C LEU A 49 10.64 -11.44 -10.18
N LEU A 50 10.26 -11.27 -8.91
CA LEU A 50 9.47 -12.22 -8.14
C LEU A 50 8.19 -11.54 -7.63
N PHE A 51 7.05 -12.03 -8.07
CA PHE A 51 5.74 -11.60 -7.59
C PHE A 51 5.42 -12.35 -6.30
N ARG A 52 5.72 -11.72 -5.15
CA ARG A 52 5.65 -12.38 -3.83
C ARG A 52 4.31 -13.02 -3.50
N HIS A 53 3.20 -12.45 -3.99
CA HIS A 53 1.85 -12.94 -3.72
C HIS A 53 1.50 -14.25 -4.47
N SER A 54 2.04 -14.45 -5.68
CA SER A 54 1.78 -15.62 -6.52
C SER A 54 2.94 -16.62 -6.56
N GLY A 55 4.15 -16.18 -6.22
CA GLY A 55 5.40 -16.93 -6.41
C GLY A 55 5.92 -16.93 -7.85
N GLU A 56 5.24 -16.25 -8.77
CA GLU A 56 5.64 -16.15 -10.17
C GLU A 56 6.99 -15.44 -10.32
N ARG A 57 7.85 -15.96 -11.20
CA ARG A 57 9.14 -15.35 -11.56
C ARG A 57 9.16 -14.95 -13.03
N LYS A 58 9.72 -13.78 -13.33
CA LYS A 58 9.94 -13.29 -14.70
C LYS A 58 11.30 -12.65 -14.83
N THR A 59 11.97 -12.87 -15.95
CA THR A 59 13.15 -12.08 -16.34
C THR A 59 12.72 -11.08 -17.39
N VAL A 60 12.88 -9.79 -17.09
CA VAL A 60 12.35 -8.70 -17.93
C VAL A 60 13.44 -7.67 -18.23
N PRO A 61 13.60 -7.21 -19.49
CA PRO A 61 14.48 -6.09 -19.82
C PRO A 61 14.16 -4.83 -19.01
N LEU A 62 15.17 -4.13 -18.50
CA LEU A 62 14.96 -2.88 -17.73
C LEU A 62 14.37 -1.74 -18.57
N SER A 63 14.41 -1.84 -19.89
CA SER A 63 13.77 -0.91 -20.84
C SER A 63 12.29 -1.20 -21.06
N ASP A 64 11.76 -2.28 -20.47
CA ASP A 64 10.37 -2.68 -20.65
C ASP A 64 9.40 -1.59 -20.12
N PRO A 65 8.39 -1.19 -20.91
CA PRO A 65 7.42 -0.17 -20.49
C PRO A 65 6.67 -0.48 -19.20
N GLY A 66 6.54 -1.76 -18.83
CA GLY A 66 5.85 -2.21 -17.62
C GLY A 66 6.42 -1.62 -16.33
N PHE A 67 7.72 -1.27 -16.31
CA PHE A 67 8.35 -0.59 -15.18
C PHE A 67 7.94 0.88 -15.03
N ARG A 68 7.35 1.50 -16.06
CA ARG A 68 7.03 2.94 -16.10
C ARG A 68 8.22 3.82 -15.68
N ARG A 69 9.43 3.45 -16.12
CA ARG A 69 10.70 4.09 -15.76
C ARG A 69 10.93 4.20 -14.24
N PHE A 70 10.39 3.26 -13.45
CA PHE A 70 10.49 3.21 -11.98
C PHE A 70 9.94 4.45 -11.28
N ARG A 71 9.07 5.22 -11.96
CA ARG A 71 8.41 6.39 -11.37
C ARG A 71 7.19 6.02 -10.55
N LEU A 72 6.61 4.85 -10.85
CA LEU A 72 5.52 4.29 -10.07
C LEU A 72 6.11 3.34 -9.02
N LEU A 73 5.75 3.57 -7.77
CA LEU A 73 6.14 2.73 -6.65
C LEU A 73 4.96 1.87 -6.21
N PRO A 74 5.24 0.73 -5.55
CA PRO A 74 4.21 -0.06 -4.89
C PRO A 74 3.34 0.83 -4.00
N MET A 75 2.09 0.43 -3.77
CA MET A 75 1.19 1.28 -3.00
C MET A 75 1.65 1.42 -1.55
N THR A 76 1.29 2.56 -0.96
CA THR A 76 1.31 2.81 0.48
C THR A 76 -0.10 3.18 0.93
N GLY A 77 -0.35 3.16 2.23
CA GLY A 77 -1.65 3.34 2.83
C GLY A 77 -2.18 2.07 3.48
N TRP A 78 -3.47 2.06 3.78
CA TRP A 78 -4.16 0.92 4.35
C TRP A 78 -4.35 -0.20 3.32
N VAL A 79 -4.14 -1.43 3.76
CA VAL A 79 -4.33 -2.65 2.98
C VAL A 79 -5.02 -3.71 3.83
N ASN A 80 -5.95 -4.47 3.25
CA ASN A 80 -6.55 -5.60 3.94
C ASN A 80 -5.62 -6.80 3.80
N ASN A 81 -5.14 -7.35 4.91
CA ASN A 81 -4.36 -8.58 4.91
C ASN A 81 -5.29 -9.78 5.09
N VAL A 82 -5.37 -10.63 4.07
CA VAL A 82 -6.27 -11.79 4.03
C VAL A 82 -5.83 -12.83 5.04
N LYS A 83 -4.52 -13.11 5.14
CA LYS A 83 -3.98 -14.12 6.04
C LYS A 83 -4.26 -13.83 7.52
N TRP A 84 -4.13 -12.58 7.95
CA TRP A 84 -4.33 -12.15 9.33
C TRP A 84 -5.71 -11.56 9.60
N LYS A 85 -6.57 -11.45 8.57
CA LYS A 85 -7.93 -10.93 8.67
C LYS A 85 -8.00 -9.55 9.34
N LYS A 86 -7.07 -8.66 8.98
CA LYS A 86 -6.98 -7.30 9.53
C LYS A 86 -6.45 -6.32 8.49
N ALA A 87 -6.76 -5.05 8.66
CA ALA A 87 -6.10 -3.99 7.91
C ALA A 87 -4.73 -3.66 8.51
N LEU A 88 -3.75 -3.43 7.63
CA LEU A 88 -2.42 -2.95 7.97
C LEU A 88 -2.19 -1.60 7.30
N LEU A 89 -1.51 -0.69 7.99
CA LEU A 89 -1.06 0.58 7.43
C LEU A 89 0.39 0.43 6.96
N VAL A 90 0.61 0.59 5.66
CA VAL A 90 1.92 0.58 5.03
C VAL A 90 2.35 2.01 4.78
N GLU A 91 3.43 2.47 5.41
CA GLU A 91 3.87 3.86 5.30
C GLU A 91 5.35 3.97 4.98
N ARG A 92 5.71 5.00 4.20
CA ARG A 92 7.11 5.31 3.92
C ARG A 92 7.78 6.02 5.09
N ARG A 93 8.90 5.48 5.55
CA ARG A 93 9.87 6.15 6.43
C ARG A 93 10.80 7.07 5.63
N PRO A 94 11.06 8.30 6.13
CA PRO A 94 12.10 9.14 5.56
C PRO A 94 13.46 8.52 5.85
N VAL A 95 14.18 8.13 4.81
CA VAL A 95 15.54 7.61 4.91
C VAL A 95 16.34 8.12 3.73
N ARG A 96 17.60 8.51 3.97
CA ARG A 96 18.53 8.93 2.91
C ARG A 96 18.85 7.70 2.05
N ARG A 97 18.44 7.70 0.78
CA ARG A 97 18.60 6.55 -0.10
C ARG A 97 19.00 6.96 -1.51
N THR A 98 19.82 6.11 -2.10
CA THR A 98 20.09 6.02 -3.53
C THR A 98 19.12 5.07 -4.25
N ARG A 99 18.38 4.25 -3.50
CA ARG A 99 17.46 3.23 -4.06
C ARG A 99 16.17 3.84 -4.60
N HIS A 100 15.74 3.33 -5.75
CA HIS A 100 14.51 3.76 -6.42
C HIS A 100 13.28 2.99 -5.91
N GLY A 101 13.40 1.70 -5.57
CA GLY A 101 12.30 0.90 -5.03
C GLY A 101 12.20 0.92 -3.50
N TYR A 102 11.20 0.22 -2.97
CA TYR A 102 10.97 0.07 -1.54
C TYR A 102 11.69 -1.15 -0.93
N THR A 103 12.18 -0.99 0.29
CA THR A 103 12.74 -2.03 1.16
C THR A 103 12.05 -2.02 2.53
N ASN A 104 12.31 -3.04 3.34
CA ASN A 104 11.90 -3.09 4.75
C ASN A 104 12.42 -1.89 5.57
N ASP A 105 13.50 -1.25 5.15
CA ASP A 105 14.01 -0.06 5.85
C ASP A 105 13.20 1.18 5.49
N SER A 106 12.63 1.26 4.26
CA SER A 106 11.89 2.45 3.78
C SER A 106 10.45 2.38 4.15
N ILE A 107 9.95 1.19 4.43
CA ILE A 107 8.54 0.97 4.65
C ILE A 107 8.37 0.43 6.05
N GLN A 108 7.48 1.07 6.79
CA GLN A 108 6.96 0.54 8.02
C GLN A 108 5.56 0.00 7.81
N VAL A 109 5.24 -1.01 8.60
CA VAL A 109 3.93 -1.62 8.60
C VAL A 109 3.42 -1.59 10.03
N GLY A 110 2.22 -1.07 10.22
CA GLY A 110 1.56 -1.09 11.51
C GLY A 110 0.11 -1.54 11.43
N ASP A 111 -0.48 -1.79 12.60
CA ASP A 111 -1.89 -2.11 12.76
C ASP A 111 -2.48 -1.41 13.97
N ILE A 112 -3.80 -1.34 14.05
CA ILE A 112 -4.50 -0.91 15.26
C ILE A 112 -4.76 -2.17 16.07
N THR A 113 -4.03 -2.31 17.17
CA THR A 113 -4.17 -3.45 18.08
C THR A 113 -5.28 -3.17 19.09
N ARG A 114 -6.06 -4.20 19.47
CA ARG A 114 -7.10 -4.09 20.49
C ARG A 114 -6.56 -3.44 21.77
N GLY A 115 -7.31 -2.47 22.30
CA GLY A 115 -6.92 -1.67 23.48
C GLY A 115 -5.98 -0.50 23.17
N PHE A 116 -5.54 -0.34 21.92
CA PHE A 116 -4.79 0.81 21.46
C PHE A 116 -5.62 1.59 20.44
N TYR A 117 -5.66 2.92 20.59
CA TYR A 117 -6.37 3.81 19.67
C TYR A 117 -5.47 4.39 18.58
N GLU A 118 -4.22 3.94 18.52
CA GLU A 118 -3.16 4.41 17.62
C GLU A 118 -2.48 3.24 16.91
N VAL A 119 -1.91 3.51 15.74
CA VAL A 119 -1.19 2.52 14.93
C VAL A 119 0.10 2.08 15.62
N GLN A 120 0.28 0.76 15.73
CA GLN A 120 1.46 0.11 16.29
C GLN A 120 2.40 -0.38 15.18
N TRP A 121 3.59 0.22 15.06
CA TRP A 121 4.46 0.11 13.87
C TRP A 121 5.50 -1.03 13.87
N ARG A 122 5.46 -1.96 14.84
CA ARG A 122 6.57 -2.92 15.07
C ARG A 122 6.18 -4.39 14.89
N ASN A 123 4.95 -4.66 14.47
CA ASN A 123 4.43 -6.03 14.44
C ASN A 123 4.75 -6.76 13.14
N TYR A 124 5.10 -6.02 12.07
CA TYR A 124 5.18 -6.56 10.73
C TYR A 124 6.34 -5.95 9.93
N ASN A 125 6.92 -6.75 9.03
CA ASN A 125 7.84 -6.25 8.01
C ASN A 125 7.11 -6.13 6.67
N TYR A 126 7.64 -5.30 5.77
CA TYR A 126 7.02 -5.04 4.48
C TYR A 126 7.03 -6.28 3.58
N ASP A 127 8.10 -7.07 3.62
CA ASP A 127 8.24 -8.31 2.85
C ASP A 127 7.14 -9.35 3.14
N ILE A 128 6.62 -9.44 4.37
CA ILE A 128 5.51 -10.35 4.68
C ILE A 128 4.20 -9.81 4.11
N VAL A 129 3.99 -8.49 4.14
CA VAL A 129 2.76 -7.88 3.61
C VAL A 129 2.65 -8.08 2.11
N THR A 130 3.74 -7.91 1.36
CA THR A 130 3.74 -8.05 -0.11
C THR A 130 3.49 -9.48 -0.61
N ARG A 131 3.57 -10.48 0.27
CA ARG A 131 3.21 -11.87 -0.02
C ARG A 131 1.71 -12.15 0.09
N ASP A 132 0.94 -11.24 0.68
CA ASP A 132 -0.49 -11.44 0.88
C ASP A 132 -1.28 -11.03 -0.36
N ALA A 133 -2.29 -11.83 -0.72
CA ALA A 133 -3.16 -11.54 -1.86
C ALA A 133 -3.90 -10.20 -1.69
N GLY A 134 -4.27 -9.83 -0.46
CA GLY A 134 -4.95 -8.58 -0.19
C GLY A 134 -4.07 -7.34 -0.39
N TYR A 135 -2.74 -7.45 -0.31
CA TYR A 135 -1.84 -6.37 -0.72
C TYR A 135 -1.84 -6.19 -2.24
N ALA A 136 -1.86 -7.30 -3.00
CA ALA A 136 -1.94 -7.26 -4.45
C ALA A 136 -3.28 -6.69 -4.93
N GLU A 137 -4.39 -7.11 -4.33
CA GLU A 137 -5.74 -6.56 -4.57
C GLU A 137 -5.81 -5.07 -4.26
N ALA A 138 -5.30 -4.66 -3.09
CA ALA A 138 -5.26 -3.25 -2.71
C ALA A 138 -4.43 -2.42 -3.73
N HIS A 139 -3.36 -2.99 -4.30
CA HIS A 139 -2.52 -2.28 -5.29
C HIS A 139 -3.28 -2.03 -6.59
N GLN A 140 -4.25 -2.88 -6.90
CA GLN A 140 -5.20 -2.72 -8.00
C GLN A 140 -6.41 -1.84 -7.63
N GLY A 141 -6.46 -1.30 -6.42
CA GLY A 141 -7.57 -0.47 -5.94
C GLY A 141 -8.80 -1.25 -5.50
N VAL A 142 -8.66 -2.55 -5.24
CA VAL A 142 -9.77 -3.40 -4.78
C VAL A 142 -9.93 -3.26 -3.27
N PHE A 143 -11.05 -2.67 -2.86
CA PHE A 143 -11.43 -2.51 -1.46
C PHE A 143 -12.93 -2.79 -1.28
N PRO A 144 -13.34 -3.32 -0.12
CA PRO A 144 -14.76 -3.51 0.18
C PRO A 144 -15.48 -2.16 0.30
N PRO A 145 -16.75 -2.05 -0.12
CA PRO A 145 -17.54 -0.85 0.10
C PRO A 145 -17.81 -0.63 1.59
N LEU A 146 -17.95 0.62 2.02
CA LEU A 146 -18.18 0.99 3.42
C LEU A 146 -19.34 0.24 4.08
N GLU A 147 -20.46 0.05 3.38
CA GLU A 147 -21.62 -0.70 3.91
C GLU A 147 -21.26 -2.16 4.28
N ALA A 148 -20.49 -2.84 3.42
CA ALA A 148 -20.00 -4.18 3.68
C ALA A 148 -19.03 -4.19 4.87
N VAL A 149 -18.19 -3.17 4.98
CA VAL A 149 -17.29 -3.04 6.15
C VAL A 149 -18.09 -2.87 7.44
N LEU A 150 -19.03 -1.93 7.49
CA LEU A 150 -19.81 -1.64 8.71
C LEU A 150 -20.69 -2.82 9.17
N SER A 151 -21.07 -3.72 8.26
CA SER A 151 -21.83 -4.93 8.57
C SER A 151 -20.96 -6.11 9.02
N LEU A 152 -19.73 -6.22 8.52
CA LEU A 152 -18.81 -7.32 8.85
C LEU A 152 -17.91 -7.05 10.06
N LEU A 153 -17.72 -5.78 10.43
CA LEU A 153 -16.75 -5.35 11.45
C LEU A 153 -17.09 -5.85 12.86
N ARG A 154 -16.24 -6.75 13.40
CA ARG A 154 -16.36 -7.26 14.77
C ARG A 154 -15.52 -6.44 15.73
N GLU A 155 -15.72 -6.64 17.02
CA GLU A 155 -14.96 -5.96 18.07
C GLU A 155 -13.45 -6.23 17.92
N GLY A 156 -12.65 -5.17 17.90
CA GLY A 156 -11.20 -5.22 17.70
C GLY A 156 -10.76 -5.32 16.24
N ASP A 157 -11.68 -5.51 15.29
CA ASP A 157 -11.33 -5.60 13.87
C ASP A 157 -11.00 -4.23 13.29
N THR A 158 -10.12 -4.24 12.29
CA THR A 158 -9.88 -3.08 11.41
C THR A 158 -9.99 -3.54 9.98
N ILE A 159 -10.76 -2.83 9.16
CA ILE A 159 -10.91 -3.11 7.72
C ILE A 159 -10.66 -1.83 6.93
N ALA A 160 -9.78 -1.90 5.93
CA ALA A 160 -9.50 -0.84 4.99
C ALA A 160 -10.64 -0.72 3.98
N VAL A 161 -11.11 0.50 3.76
CA VAL A 161 -12.10 0.86 2.71
C VAL A 161 -11.42 1.54 1.53
N SER A 162 -10.19 2.05 1.73
CA SER A 162 -9.34 2.56 0.68
C SER A 162 -7.89 2.65 1.16
N PRO A 163 -6.92 3.04 0.32
CA PRO A 163 -5.54 3.27 0.78
C PRO A 163 -5.45 4.38 1.84
N LEU A 164 -6.38 5.33 1.84
CA LEU A 164 -6.34 6.47 2.76
C LEU A 164 -7.07 6.18 4.07
N PHE A 165 -8.08 5.31 4.03
CA PHE A 165 -9.01 5.16 5.13
C PHE A 165 -9.27 3.71 5.53
N ALA A 166 -9.45 3.53 6.84
CA ALA A 166 -9.88 2.27 7.44
C ALA A 166 -10.92 2.53 8.53
N VAL A 167 -11.75 1.53 8.80
CA VAL A 167 -12.70 1.53 9.90
C VAL A 167 -12.24 0.54 10.96
N HIS A 168 -12.13 1.00 12.20
CA HIS A 168 -11.79 0.18 13.36
C HIS A 168 -12.99 0.13 14.31
N ARG A 169 -13.29 -1.04 14.87
CA ARG A 169 -14.28 -1.15 15.94
C ARG A 169 -13.58 -1.40 17.26
N ASP A 170 -13.72 -0.46 18.19
CA ASP A 170 -13.07 -0.56 19.49
C ASP A 170 -13.79 -1.56 20.42
N ASP A 171 -13.24 -1.71 21.62
CA ASP A 171 -13.72 -2.57 22.69
C ASP A 171 -15.04 -2.10 23.32
N LEU A 172 -15.42 -0.84 23.12
CA LEU A 172 -16.73 -0.30 23.49
C LEU A 172 -17.77 -0.50 22.36
N GLY A 173 -17.37 -1.10 21.24
CA GLY A 173 -18.21 -1.35 20.08
C GLY A 173 -18.41 -0.14 19.18
N LEU A 174 -17.73 0.97 19.44
CA LEU A 174 -17.74 2.19 18.63
C LEU A 174 -16.93 1.98 17.35
N ARG A 175 -17.39 2.56 16.24
CA ARG A 175 -16.79 2.37 14.92
C ARG A 175 -16.11 3.65 14.48
N TRP A 176 -14.79 3.66 14.50
CA TRP A 176 -13.97 4.81 14.23
C TRP A 176 -13.44 4.81 12.80
N LEU A 177 -13.54 5.96 12.13
CA LEU A 177 -12.87 6.22 10.87
C LEU A 177 -11.43 6.69 11.15
N TYR A 178 -10.49 6.02 10.51
CA TYR A 178 -9.08 6.38 10.51
C TYR A 178 -8.65 6.89 9.14
N ARG A 179 -7.87 7.97 9.09
CA ARG A 179 -7.15 8.46 7.90
C ARG A 179 -5.65 8.37 8.13
N LEU A 180 -4.96 7.53 7.35
CA LEU A 180 -3.50 7.32 7.45
C LEU A 180 -2.98 7.17 8.90
N GLY A 181 -3.72 6.44 9.73
CA GLY A 181 -3.35 6.17 11.13
C GLY A 181 -3.92 7.16 12.16
N ASN A 182 -4.47 8.29 11.75
CA ASN A 182 -5.15 9.23 12.65
C ASN A 182 -6.63 8.91 12.75
N ARG A 183 -7.18 8.89 13.96
CA ARG A 183 -8.62 8.77 14.21
C ARG A 183 -9.29 10.11 13.90
N VAL A 184 -10.19 10.14 12.92
CA VAL A 184 -10.77 11.41 12.40
C VAL A 184 -12.27 11.53 12.60
N GLY A 185 -12.98 10.43 12.79
CA GLY A 185 -14.44 10.46 12.96
C GLY A 185 -15.01 9.16 13.50
N LEU A 186 -16.31 9.18 13.78
CA LEU A 186 -17.07 8.09 14.38
C LEU A 186 -18.34 7.83 13.57
N PHE A 187 -18.65 6.55 13.35
CA PHE A 187 -19.91 6.09 12.81
C PHE A 187 -20.86 5.67 13.95
N PRO A 188 -21.82 6.51 14.36
CA PRO A 188 -22.85 6.10 15.32
C PRO A 188 -23.81 5.06 14.71
N ASP A 189 -23.97 5.06 13.39
CA ASP A 189 -24.81 4.16 12.62
C ASP A 189 -24.20 3.88 11.24
N ALA A 190 -24.90 3.16 10.37
CA ALA A 190 -24.40 2.78 9.04
C ALA A 190 -24.39 3.91 8.00
N THR A 191 -25.04 5.04 8.30
CA THR A 191 -25.34 6.12 7.34
C THR A 191 -24.74 7.47 7.71
N THR A 192 -24.41 7.64 8.99
CA THR A 192 -23.91 8.89 9.55
C THR A 192 -22.44 8.77 9.91
N LEU A 193 -21.64 9.74 9.47
CA LEU A 193 -20.29 9.98 9.96
C LEU A 193 -20.28 11.28 10.77
N LEU A 194 -19.88 11.17 12.03
CA LEU A 194 -19.54 12.29 12.88
C LEU A 194 -18.03 12.55 12.73
N LEU A 195 -17.66 13.60 12.02
CA LEU A 195 -16.29 14.04 11.83
C LEU A 195 -15.87 14.90 13.02
N MET A 196 -14.71 14.62 13.61
CA MET A 196 -14.20 15.42 14.72
C MET A 196 -13.85 16.83 14.23
N LYS A 197 -14.18 17.86 15.00
CA LYS A 197 -13.95 19.27 14.63
C LYS A 197 -12.51 19.58 14.20
N ALA A 198 -11.51 18.97 14.83
CA ALA A 198 -10.09 19.11 14.46
C ALA A 198 -9.78 18.65 13.03
N HIS A 199 -10.65 17.85 12.44
CA HIS A 199 -10.52 17.23 11.13
C HIS A 199 -11.59 17.67 10.13
N ALA A 200 -12.32 18.74 10.41
CA ALA A 200 -13.37 19.27 9.52
C ALA A 200 -12.87 19.54 8.09
N TYR A 201 -11.59 19.87 7.92
CA TYR A 201 -10.95 20.07 6.61
C TYR A 201 -10.95 18.81 5.71
N LEU A 202 -11.19 17.61 6.27
CA LEU A 202 -11.27 16.36 5.52
C LEU A 202 -12.65 16.12 4.89
N ARG A 203 -13.64 16.97 5.17
CA ARG A 203 -15.04 16.81 4.71
C ARG A 203 -15.12 16.56 3.20
N GLU A 204 -14.52 17.45 2.41
CA GLU A 204 -14.53 17.35 0.95
C GLU A 204 -13.78 16.11 0.45
N GLU A 205 -12.68 15.74 1.10
CA GLU A 205 -11.95 14.52 0.75
C GLU A 205 -12.83 13.29 0.96
N ILE A 206 -13.54 13.20 2.09
CA ILE A 206 -14.39 12.05 2.42
C ILE A 206 -15.61 11.97 1.48
N ILE A 207 -16.30 13.10 1.25
CA ILE A 207 -17.48 13.14 0.36
C ILE A 207 -17.11 12.73 -1.06
N ASN A 208 -15.95 13.19 -1.55
CA ASN A 208 -15.48 12.89 -2.90
C ASN A 208 -14.70 11.57 -2.98
N HIS A 209 -14.70 10.75 -1.93
CA HIS A 209 -14.06 9.43 -1.93
C HIS A 209 -15.11 8.32 -2.06
N PRO A 210 -15.34 7.77 -3.27
CA PRO A 210 -16.44 6.85 -3.52
C PRO A 210 -16.53 5.65 -2.56
N PRO A 211 -15.42 5.03 -2.10
CA PRO A 211 -15.48 3.91 -1.16
C PRO A 211 -16.09 4.24 0.21
N ILE A 212 -16.20 5.53 0.58
CA ILE A 212 -16.66 6.03 1.90
C ILE A 212 -17.82 7.00 1.71
N ALA A 213 -18.55 6.90 0.59
CA ALA A 213 -19.71 7.73 0.36
C ALA A 213 -20.72 7.55 1.51
N VAL A 214 -20.77 8.54 2.40
CA VAL A 214 -21.68 8.60 3.54
C VAL A 214 -22.85 9.49 3.18
N THR A 215 -24.06 9.08 3.55
CA THR A 215 -25.27 9.86 3.29
C THR A 215 -25.32 11.12 4.14
N ASN A 216 -24.86 11.03 5.40
CA ASN A 216 -24.90 12.13 6.36
C ASN A 216 -23.52 12.37 6.97
N LEU A 217 -22.88 13.51 6.69
CA LEU A 217 -21.64 13.94 7.33
C LEU A 217 -21.89 15.16 8.21
N ARG A 218 -21.64 15.01 9.52
CA ARG A 218 -21.78 16.07 10.54
C ARG A 218 -20.47 16.27 11.27
N GLU A 219 -20.29 17.45 11.85
CA GLU A 219 -19.12 17.79 12.68
C GLU A 219 -19.53 17.83 14.15
N PHE A 220 -18.62 17.45 15.05
CA PHE A 220 -18.82 17.56 16.50
C PHE A 220 -17.51 17.88 17.24
#